data_AF-A0A8D5FF44-F1
#
_entry.id   AF-A0A8D5FF44-F1
#
_cell.length_a   1.000
_cell.length_b   1.000
_cell.length_c   1.000
_cell.angle_alpha   90.00
_cell.angle_beta   90.00
_cell.angle_gamma   90.00
#
_symmetry.space_group_name_H-M   'P 1'
#
loop_
_entity.id
_entity.type
_entity.pdbx_description
1 polymer ?
#
loop_
_entity_poly.entity_id
_entity_poly.type
_entity_poly.pdbx_seq_one_letter_code
_entity_poly.pdbx_strand_id
1 'polypeptide(L)'
;MGFCTQAQYKRFLKKVTTYEENFILDGGKTILLKLYFSVSKEEQARRFERRRNDPLRQWKLSEVDLQAQELWDEFTEKKRILLRKTHKKKSPWYVIRSDNKHLARRETMKLILSAVKYRGRSRTLNFKVDPEIVIPGDVEYKLMTKEKKKYGAALK
;
A
#
# COMPACT_ATOMS: atom_id res chain seq x y z
N MET A 1 -3.67 -10.46 -15.73
CA MET A 1 -2.28 -10.95 -15.81
C MET A 1 -2.13 -12.46 -15.66
N GLY A 2 -2.87 -13.16 -14.78
CA GLY A 2 -2.93 -14.63 -14.82
C GLY A 2 -1.67 -15.39 -14.37
N PHE A 3 -0.70 -14.74 -13.74
CA PHE A 3 0.54 -15.37 -13.27
C PHE A 3 0.36 -16.45 -12.19
N CYS A 4 -0.83 -16.55 -11.59
CA CYS A 4 -1.16 -17.59 -10.63
C CYS A 4 -2.57 -18.11 -10.89
N THR A 5 -2.80 -19.38 -10.54
CA THR A 5 -4.13 -19.99 -10.60
C THR A 5 -5.03 -19.45 -9.49
N GLN A 6 -6.35 -19.53 -9.68
CA GLN A 6 -7.31 -19.11 -8.67
C GLN A 6 -7.16 -19.89 -7.36
N ALA A 7 -6.72 -21.15 -7.43
CA ALA A 7 -6.41 -21.97 -6.26
C ALA A 7 -5.19 -21.43 -5.50
N GLN A 8 -4.12 -21.06 -6.20
CA GLN A 8 -2.93 -20.44 -5.60
C GLN A 8 -3.28 -19.10 -4.92
N TYR A 9 -4.06 -18.25 -5.59
CA TYR A 9 -4.51 -16.97 -5.02
C TYR A 9 -5.31 -17.15 -3.72
N LYS A 10 -6.29 -18.06 -3.72
CA LYS A 10 -7.10 -18.37 -2.53
C LYS A 10 -6.23 -18.94 -1.39
N ARG A 11 -5.27 -19.83 -1.72
CA ARG A 11 -4.33 -20.39 -0.74
C ARG A 11 -3.46 -19.30 -0.12
N PHE A 12 -2.93 -18.39 -0.92
CA PHE A 12 -2.14 -17.25 -0.45
C PHE A 12 -2.94 -16.40 0.55
N LEU A 13 -4.14 -15.95 0.17
CA LEU A 13 -4.97 -15.11 1.05
C LEU A 13 -5.38 -15.81 2.36
N LYS A 14 -5.48 -17.14 2.37
CA LYS A 14 -5.79 -17.91 3.57
C LYS A 14 -4.57 -18.09 4.49
N LYS A 15 -3.37 -18.21 3.91
CA LYS A 15 -2.15 -18.60 4.64
C LYS A 15 -1.23 -17.43 5.01
N VAL A 16 -1.27 -16.33 4.26
CA VAL A 16 -0.34 -15.20 4.45
C VAL A 16 -0.41 -14.63 5.87
N THR A 17 -1.60 -14.50 6.45
CA THR A 17 -1.73 -13.96 7.82
C THR A 17 -1.13 -14.89 8.88
N THR A 18 -1.29 -16.20 8.72
CA THR A 18 -0.68 -17.19 9.64
C THR A 18 0.84 -17.19 9.50
N TYR A 19 1.35 -17.05 8.27
CA TYR A 19 2.78 -16.91 8.04
C TYR A 19 3.35 -15.65 8.71
N GLU A 20 2.70 -14.50 8.52
CA GLU A 20 3.08 -13.24 9.18
C GLU A 20 3.06 -13.36 10.71
N GLU A 21 2.03 -14.01 11.27
CA GLU A 21 1.91 -14.22 12.71
C GLU A 21 3.04 -15.08 13.27
N ASN A 22 3.34 -16.22 12.62
CA ASN A 22 4.45 -17.08 13.02
C ASN A 22 5.79 -16.33 12.91
N PHE A 23 6.02 -15.62 11.82
CA PHE A 23 7.24 -14.84 11.62
C PHE A 23 7.47 -13.77 12.71
N ILE A 24 6.39 -13.15 13.21
CA ILE A 24 6.46 -12.19 14.32
C ILE A 24 6.77 -12.92 15.65
N LEU A 25 6.17 -14.10 15.87
CA LEU A 25 6.32 -14.87 17.11
C LEU A 25 7.68 -15.53 17.25
N ASP A 26 8.22 -16.14 16.18
CA ASP A 26 9.45 -16.94 16.21
C ASP A 26 10.66 -16.13 16.73
N GLY A 27 10.75 -14.85 16.36
CA GLY A 27 11.82 -13.97 16.81
C GLY A 27 11.49 -13.14 18.06
N GLY A 28 10.22 -13.07 18.47
CA GLY A 28 9.70 -12.28 19.60
C GLY A 28 9.93 -10.76 19.56
N LYS A 29 10.78 -10.26 18.67
CA LYS A 29 11.23 -8.86 18.55
C LYS A 29 10.97 -8.26 17.16
N THR A 30 10.36 -9.01 16.25
CA THR A 30 10.12 -8.56 14.88
C THR A 30 8.92 -7.64 14.81
N ILE A 31 9.11 -6.45 14.24
CA ILE A 31 8.03 -5.48 13.98
C ILE A 31 7.75 -5.51 12.48
N LEU A 32 6.56 -5.97 12.09
CA LEU A 32 6.14 -6.02 10.69
C LEU A 32 5.20 -4.86 10.37
N LEU A 33 5.66 -3.94 9.52
CA LEU A 33 4.84 -2.87 8.93
C LEU A 33 4.64 -3.15 7.45
N LYS A 34 3.39 -3.17 7.00
CA LYS A 34 3.06 -3.35 5.57
C LYS A 34 2.62 -2.02 4.99
N LEU A 35 3.30 -1.58 3.93
CA LEU A 35 3.10 -0.27 3.32
C LEU A 35 2.54 -0.42 1.91
N TYR A 36 1.43 0.25 1.62
CA TYR A 36 0.83 0.31 0.30
C TYR A 36 0.88 1.75 -0.20
N PHE A 37 1.70 2.05 -1.21
CA PHE A 37 1.74 3.38 -1.80
C PHE A 37 0.61 3.54 -2.82
N SER A 38 -0.39 4.34 -2.48
CA SER A 38 -1.51 4.66 -3.36
C SER A 38 -1.18 5.91 -4.15
N VAL A 39 -1.33 5.85 -5.47
CA VAL A 39 -1.24 7.00 -6.38
C VAL A 39 -2.62 7.19 -6.99
N SER A 40 -3.03 8.42 -7.31
CA SER A 40 -4.22 8.67 -8.14
C SER A 40 -4.01 8.18 -9.58
N LYS A 41 -5.10 7.92 -10.30
CA LYS A 41 -5.04 7.42 -11.68
C LYS A 41 -4.35 8.44 -12.59
N GLU A 42 -4.65 9.71 -12.40
CA GLU A 42 -4.12 10.85 -13.15
C GLU A 42 -2.62 11.01 -12.91
N GLU A 43 -2.18 10.98 -11.66
CA GLU A 43 -0.75 11.10 -11.33
C GLU A 43 0.02 9.85 -11.77
N GLN A 44 -0.60 8.66 -11.76
CA GLN A 44 0.01 7.46 -12.31
C GLN A 44 0.24 7.62 -13.82
N ALA A 45 -0.78 8.05 -14.58
CA ALA A 45 -0.68 8.31 -16.01
C ALA A 45 0.39 9.37 -16.34
N ARG A 46 0.40 10.49 -15.60
CA ARG A 46 1.41 11.54 -15.74
C ARG A 46 2.82 11.02 -15.49
N ARG A 47 3.01 10.14 -14.51
CA ARG A 47 4.31 9.52 -14.23
C ARG A 47 4.76 8.57 -15.33
N PHE A 48 3.82 7.86 -15.94
CA PHE A 48 4.11 7.01 -17.10
C PHE A 48 4.60 7.84 -18.28
N GLU A 49 3.87 8.88 -18.64
CA GLU A 49 4.25 9.76 -19.75
C GLU A 49 5.63 10.40 -19.51
N ARG A 50 5.88 10.87 -18.27
CA ARG A 50 7.20 11.41 -17.92
C ARG A 50 8.31 10.38 -18.02
N ARG A 51 8.07 9.10 -17.68
CA ARG A 51 9.09 8.04 -17.78
C ARG A 51 9.38 7.68 -19.23
N ARG A 52 8.39 7.81 -20.12
CA ARG A 52 8.54 7.56 -21.56
C ARG A 52 9.51 8.55 -22.20
N ASN A 53 9.45 9.80 -21.75
CA ASN A 53 10.22 10.92 -22.32
C ASN A 53 11.52 11.24 -21.54
N ASP A 54 11.84 10.51 -20.47
CA ASP A 54 13.02 10.73 -19.61
C ASP A 54 14.02 9.58 -19.78
N PRO A 55 15.15 9.78 -20.51
CA PRO A 55 16.13 8.74 -20.78
C PRO A 55 16.70 8.08 -19.52
N LEU A 56 16.76 8.79 -18.40
CA LEU A 56 17.29 8.27 -17.13
C LEU A 56 16.29 7.36 -16.40
N ARG A 57 15.02 7.34 -16.82
CA ARG A 57 13.93 6.63 -16.15
C ARG A 57 13.19 5.64 -17.03
N GLN A 58 13.48 5.62 -18.33
CA GLN A 58 12.81 4.78 -19.31
C GLN A 58 12.89 3.28 -18.96
N TRP A 59 14.01 2.82 -18.40
CA TRP A 59 14.20 1.44 -17.94
C TRP A 59 13.22 1.00 -16.83
N LYS A 60 12.53 1.93 -16.17
CA LYS A 60 11.54 1.64 -15.12
C LYS A 60 10.14 1.37 -15.69
N LEU A 61 9.97 1.38 -17.01
CA LEU A 61 8.73 1.02 -17.67
C LEU A 61 8.76 -0.46 -18.00
N SER A 62 7.76 -1.19 -17.50
CA SER A 62 7.50 -2.57 -17.90
C SER A 62 6.18 -2.69 -18.64
N GLU A 63 6.03 -3.75 -19.44
CA GLU A 63 4.76 -4.07 -20.11
C GLU A 63 3.63 -4.32 -19.10
N VAL A 64 3.97 -4.92 -17.96
CA VAL A 64 3.07 -5.12 -16.82
C VAL A 64 2.52 -3.79 -16.31
N ASP A 65 3.34 -2.75 -16.28
CA ASP A 65 2.92 -1.44 -15.80
C ASP A 65 1.88 -0.78 -16.73
N LEU A 66 2.02 -0.97 -18.05
CA LEU A 66 1.06 -0.48 -19.05
C LEU A 66 -0.28 -1.22 -18.90
N GLN A 67 -0.25 -2.55 -18.80
CA GLN A 67 -1.44 -3.36 -18.55
C GLN A 67 -2.11 -3.03 -17.22
N ALA A 68 -1.33 -2.65 -16.19
CA ALA A 68 -1.87 -2.28 -14.89
C ALA A 68 -2.74 -1.01 -14.95
N GLN A 69 -2.48 -0.10 -15.89
CA GLN A 69 -3.29 1.10 -16.09
C GLN A 69 -4.66 0.77 -16.71
N GLU A 70 -4.71 -0.18 -17.64
CA GLU A 70 -5.94 -0.69 -18.23
C GLU A 70 -6.78 -1.45 -17.19
N LEU A 71 -6.13 -2.26 -16.35
CA LEU A 71 -6.75 -3.09 -15.33
C LEU A 71 -6.98 -2.35 -13.99
N TRP A 72 -7.03 -1.03 -14.00
CA TRP A 72 -7.11 -0.19 -12.79
C TRP A 72 -8.20 -0.64 -11.79
N ASP A 73 -9.40 -0.91 -12.30
CA ASP A 73 -10.55 -1.30 -11.47
C ASP A 73 -10.36 -2.69 -10.85
N GLU A 74 -9.75 -3.62 -11.60
CA GLU A 74 -9.40 -4.94 -11.08
C GLU A 74 -8.36 -4.84 -9.97
N PHE A 75 -7.29 -4.08 -10.18
CA PHE A 75 -6.26 -3.85 -9.16
C PHE A 75 -6.85 -3.19 -7.90
N THR A 76 -7.77 -2.25 -8.08
CA THR A 76 -8.45 -1.58 -6.98
C THR A 76 -9.32 -2.56 -6.18
N GLU A 77 -10.06 -3.45 -6.84
CA GLU A 77 -10.82 -4.49 -6.16
C GLU A 77 -9.91 -5.52 -5.46
N LYS A 78 -8.78 -5.90 -6.07
CA LYS A 78 -7.79 -6.79 -5.44
C LYS A 78 -7.17 -6.13 -4.20
N LYS A 79 -6.84 -4.84 -4.25
CA LYS A 79 -6.38 -4.05 -3.09
C LYS A 79 -7.42 -4.10 -1.97
N ARG A 80 -8.70 -3.86 -2.28
CA ARG A 80 -9.79 -3.90 -1.30
C ARG A 80 -9.91 -5.26 -0.62
N ILE A 81 -9.86 -6.35 -1.38
CA ILE A 81 -9.93 -7.72 -0.87
C ILE A 81 -8.70 -8.03 0.02
N LEU A 82 -7.51 -7.62 -0.43
CA LEU A 82 -6.26 -7.82 0.28
C LEU A 82 -6.28 -7.12 1.63
N LEU A 83 -6.66 -5.84 1.67
CA LEU A 83 -6.79 -5.08 2.92
C LEU A 83 -7.78 -5.75 3.87
N ARG A 84 -8.97 -6.14 3.38
CA ARG A 84 -9.98 -6.84 4.19
C ARG A 84 -9.48 -8.13 4.81
N LYS A 85 -8.74 -8.94 4.05
CA LYS A 85 -8.32 -10.29 4.48
C LYS A 85 -7.05 -10.28 5.31
N THR A 86 -6.12 -9.37 5.01
CA THR A 86 -4.74 -9.43 5.51
C THR A 86 -4.36 -8.28 6.44
N HIS A 87 -5.22 -7.27 6.63
CA HIS A 87 -5.00 -6.27 7.68
C HIS A 87 -5.31 -6.88 9.06
N LYS A 88 -4.29 -6.93 9.92
CA LYS A 88 -4.39 -7.46 11.30
C LYS A 88 -3.78 -6.45 12.27
N LYS A 89 -4.21 -6.50 13.54
CA LYS A 89 -3.65 -5.62 14.59
C LYS A 89 -2.14 -5.84 14.80
N LYS A 90 -1.66 -7.08 14.69
CA LYS A 90 -0.24 -7.44 14.83
C LYS A 90 0.59 -7.17 13.57
N SER A 91 -0.03 -7.19 12.39
CA SER A 91 0.59 -6.89 11.09
C SER A 91 -0.28 -5.89 10.31
N PRO A 92 -0.29 -4.62 10.73
CA PRO A 92 -1.14 -3.61 10.12
C PRO A 92 -0.66 -3.25 8.71
N TRP A 93 -1.63 -3.03 7.82
CA TRP A 93 -1.42 -2.31 6.57
C TRP A 93 -1.59 -0.81 6.78
N TYR A 94 -0.70 -0.02 6.19
CA TYR A 94 -0.83 1.43 6.05
C TYR A 94 -0.82 1.80 4.57
N VAL A 95 -1.81 2.57 4.16
CA VAL A 95 -1.95 3.10 2.81
C VAL A 95 -1.40 4.52 2.80
N ILE A 96 -0.38 4.75 1.99
CA ILE A 96 0.32 6.02 1.88
C ILE A 96 -0.13 6.73 0.61
N ARG A 97 -0.82 7.88 0.73
CA ARG A 97 -1.12 8.74 -0.43
C ARG A 97 0.19 9.31 -0.97
N SER A 98 0.51 8.99 -2.21
CA SER A 98 1.87 9.14 -2.74
C SER A 98 1.97 9.99 -4.00
N ASP A 99 0.96 10.83 -4.24
CA ASP A 99 0.94 11.79 -5.34
C ASP A 99 2.07 12.82 -5.19
N ASN A 100 2.25 13.37 -3.98
CA ASN A 100 3.46 14.09 -3.61
C ASN A 100 4.52 13.13 -3.04
N LYS A 101 5.56 12.84 -3.82
CA LYS A 101 6.63 11.91 -3.43
C LYS A 101 7.40 12.35 -2.18
N HIS A 102 7.68 13.63 -2.02
CA HIS A 102 8.45 14.13 -0.88
C HIS A 102 7.64 14.01 0.40
N LEU A 103 6.36 14.37 0.34
CA LEU A 103 5.44 14.22 1.46
C LEU A 103 5.28 12.76 1.86
N ALA A 104 5.02 11.87 0.90
CA ALA A 104 4.85 10.44 1.17
C ALA A 104 6.09 9.80 1.81
N ARG A 105 7.30 10.16 1.34
CA ARG A 105 8.56 9.70 1.92
C ARG A 105 8.69 10.15 3.37
N ARG A 106 8.48 11.44 3.63
CA ARG A 106 8.58 12.02 4.98
C ARG A 106 7.60 11.37 5.95
N GLU A 107 6.33 11.23 5.55
CA GLU A 107 5.31 10.64 6.42
C GLU A 107 5.54 9.12 6.61
N THR A 108 6.05 8.42 5.61
CA THR A 108 6.47 7.01 5.76
C THR A 108 7.62 6.87 6.77
N MET A 109 8.63 7.76 6.71
CA MET A 109 9.73 7.75 7.68
C MET A 109 9.21 8.00 9.09
N LYS A 110 8.31 8.97 9.27
CA LYS A 110 7.65 9.22 10.57
C LYS A 110 6.90 7.98 11.06
N LEU A 111 6.14 7.31 10.19
CA LEU A 111 5.42 6.09 10.52
C LEU A 111 6.38 5.01 11.06
N ILE A 112 7.45 4.72 10.33
CA ILE A 112 8.44 3.70 10.72
C ILE A 112 9.11 4.07 12.05
N LEU A 113 9.57 5.31 12.20
CA LEU A 113 10.20 5.80 13.42
C LEU A 113 9.24 5.84 14.61
N SER A 114 7.94 6.04 14.37
CA SER A 114 6.92 6.01 15.42
C SER A 114 6.62 4.59 15.92
N ALA A 115 6.74 3.59 15.04
CA ALA A 115 6.43 2.20 15.33
C ALA A 115 7.53 1.50 16.16
N VAL A 116 8.77 1.96 16.06
CA VAL A 116 9.92 1.37 16.75
C VAL A 116 10.32 2.24 17.95
N LYS A 117 10.53 1.62 19.11
CA LYS A 117 11.17 2.30 20.25
C LYS A 117 12.68 2.21 20.06
N TYR A 118 13.36 3.35 19.94
CA TYR A 118 14.80 3.43 19.76
C TYR A 118 15.42 4.46 20.69
N ARG A 119 16.69 4.24 21.08
CA ARG A 119 17.46 5.17 21.91
C ARG A 119 17.88 6.38 21.07
N GLY A 120 17.90 7.57 21.67
CA GLY A 120 18.29 8.81 20.97
C GLY A 120 17.17 9.45 20.13
N ARG A 121 15.91 9.03 20.34
CA ARG A 121 14.75 9.70 19.73
C ARG A 121 14.68 11.15 20.19
N SER A 122 14.85 12.08 19.26
CA SER A 122 14.73 13.51 19.54
C SER A 122 13.32 13.84 20.04
N ARG A 123 13.22 14.58 21.14
CA ARG A 123 11.92 15.04 21.69
C ARG A 123 11.40 16.31 21.01
N THR A 124 12.25 17.01 20.27
CA THR A 124 11.88 18.25 19.57
C THR A 124 11.20 17.98 18.22
N LEU A 125 11.35 16.78 17.66
CA LEU A 125 10.80 16.42 16.36
C LEU A 125 9.40 15.81 16.49
N ASN A 126 8.48 16.29 15.66
CA ASN A 126 7.13 15.75 15.58
C ASN A 126 7.08 14.51 14.66
N PHE A 127 6.86 13.35 15.27
CA PHE A 127 6.69 12.06 14.57
C PHE A 127 5.24 11.66 14.35
N LYS A 128 4.27 12.52 14.69
CA LYS A 128 2.87 12.29 14.37
C LYS A 128 2.72 12.29 12.85
N VAL A 129 2.17 11.19 12.33
CA VAL A 129 1.84 11.06 10.91
C VAL A 129 0.61 11.90 10.58
N ASP A 130 0.63 12.46 9.39
CA ASP A 130 -0.56 13.09 8.81
C ASP A 130 -1.61 12.01 8.45
N PRO A 131 -2.83 12.04 9.05
CA PRO A 131 -3.86 11.03 8.80
C PRO A 131 -4.45 11.09 7.39
N GLU A 132 -4.29 12.20 6.66
CA GLU A 132 -4.73 12.29 5.26
C GLU A 132 -3.75 11.59 4.32
N ILE A 133 -2.48 11.52 4.71
CA ILE A 133 -1.41 10.88 3.92
C ILE A 133 -1.22 9.42 4.33
N VAL A 134 -1.22 9.12 5.63
CA VAL A 134 -0.97 7.78 6.17
C VAL A 134 -2.27 7.23 6.75
N ILE A 135 -2.93 6.39 5.96
CA ILE A 135 -4.26 5.86 6.27
C ILE A 135 -4.14 4.41 6.76
N PRO A 136 -4.65 4.08 7.95
CA PRO A 136 -4.75 2.69 8.39
C PRO A 136 -5.57 1.84 7.41
N GLY A 137 -5.16 0.60 7.17
CA GLY A 137 -5.78 -0.25 6.15
C GLY A 137 -7.25 -0.58 6.39
N ASP A 138 -7.72 -0.57 7.64
CA ASP A 138 -9.14 -0.74 7.98
C ASP A 138 -9.97 0.51 7.63
N VAL A 139 -9.41 1.70 7.84
CA VAL A 139 -10.01 2.99 7.42
C VAL A 139 -10.10 3.05 5.90
N GLU A 140 -9.00 2.76 5.20
CA GLU A 140 -8.99 2.71 3.74
C GLU A 140 -10.00 1.71 3.20
N TYR A 141 -10.07 0.51 3.77
CA TYR A 141 -11.05 -0.49 3.37
C TYR A 141 -12.50 0.00 3.51
N LYS A 142 -12.82 0.72 4.61
CA LYS A 142 -14.15 1.32 4.81
C LYS A 142 -14.43 2.40 3.77
N LEU A 143 -13.47 3.26 3.45
CA LEU A 143 -13.60 4.29 2.41
C LEU A 143 -13.89 3.66 1.05
N MET A 144 -13.06 2.71 0.62
CA MET A 144 -13.24 1.99 -0.64
C MET A 144 -14.60 1.27 -0.72
N THR A 145 -15.08 0.72 0.40
CA THR A 145 -16.38 0.04 0.44
C THR A 145 -17.55 1.04 0.32
N LYS A 146 -17.43 2.22 0.92
CA LYS A 146 -18.42 3.31 0.77
C LYS A 146 -18.47 3.82 -0.67
N GLU A 147 -17.31 4.06 -1.27
CA GLU A 147 -17.19 4.50 -2.67
C GLU A 147 -17.84 3.49 -3.61
N LYS A 148 -17.50 2.20 -3.48
CA LYS A 148 -18.10 1.14 -4.29
C LYS A 148 -19.63 1.08 -4.13
N LYS A 149 -20.17 1.28 -2.93
CA LYS A 149 -21.62 1.31 -2.69
C LYS A 149 -22.28 2.52 -3.35
N LYS A 150 -21.61 3.67 -3.37
CA LYS A 150 -22.15 4.93 -3.91
C LYS A 150 -22.09 4.99 -5.44
N TYR A 151 -21.08 4.40 -6.07
CA TYR A 151 -20.80 4.58 -7.50
C TYR A 151 -20.76 3.27 -8.30
N GLY A 152 -20.98 2.11 -7.68
CA GLY A 152 -20.94 0.80 -8.35
C GLY A 152 -19.52 0.30 -8.69
N ALA A 153 -18.57 1.21 -8.88
CA ALA A 153 -17.15 0.98 -9.08
C ALA A 153 -16.32 1.98 -8.25
N ALA A 154 -14.99 1.77 -8.18
CA ALA A 154 -14.09 2.76 -7.59
C ALA A 154 -14.12 4.03 -8.46
N LEU A 155 -14.33 5.19 -7.83
CA LEU A 155 -14.32 6.45 -8.56
C LEU A 155 -12.91 6.82 -9.01
N LYS A 156 -12.91 7.52 -10.16
CA LYS A 156 -11.78 8.13 -10.87
C LYS A 156 -10.87 8.91 -9.91
#